data_AF-A0A8J4R623-F1
#
_entry.id   AF-A0A8J4R623-F1
#
_cell.length_a   1.000
_cell.length_b   1.000
_cell.length_c   1.000
_cell.angle_alpha   90.00
_cell.angle_beta   90.00
_cell.angle_gamma   90.00
#
_symmetry.space_group_name_H-M   'P 1'
#
loop_
_entity.id
_entity.type
_entity.pdbx_description
1 polymer ?
#
loop_
_entity_poly.entity_id
_entity_poly.type
_entity_poly.pdbx_seq_one_letter_code
_entity_poly.pdbx_strand_id
1 'polypeptide(L)'
;MKVSSEMIQKMHQETEKVWVPEFVRVIQETKDPYLNLIYDTDPLEQIFWDNVVLVGDAAHPTTPHGLRSTNMSMLDAAVLGKCIAKRGAENLQSALREYQTTLLPVVSKQVLRARRMGRIKQGLVLPDREPFDPKNSRSEDYQELLQEDMPFFDDVPLLLAVRKIVEMAANKAATAARVAFVKIVY
;
A
#
# COMPACT_ATOMS: atom_id res chain seq x y z
N MET A 1 -9.28 -12.54 13.18
CA MET A 1 -10.30 -12.94 14.19
C MET A 1 -10.86 -14.31 13.81
N LYS A 2 -11.08 -15.23 14.77
CA LYS A 2 -11.64 -16.56 14.48
C LYS A 2 -13.12 -16.43 14.13
N VAL A 3 -13.52 -16.94 12.96
CA VAL A 3 -14.90 -16.92 12.47
C VAL A 3 -15.68 -18.05 13.14
N SER A 4 -16.92 -17.79 13.59
CA SER A 4 -17.75 -18.85 14.19
C SER A 4 -18.29 -19.80 13.11
N SER A 5 -18.56 -21.05 13.48
CA SER A 5 -19.16 -22.03 12.56
C SER A 5 -20.51 -21.55 11.99
N GLU A 6 -21.28 -20.80 12.77
CA GLU A 6 -22.53 -20.17 12.34
C GLU A 6 -22.28 -19.12 11.23
N MET A 7 -21.27 -18.26 11.40
CA MET A 7 -20.90 -17.27 10.36
C MET A 7 -20.45 -17.96 9.07
N ILE A 8 -19.69 -19.06 9.17
CA ILE A 8 -19.24 -19.83 8.00
C ILE A 8 -20.44 -20.45 7.28
N GLN A 9 -21.36 -21.08 8.01
CA GLN A 9 -22.56 -21.67 7.42
C GLN A 9 -23.42 -20.61 6.72
N LYS A 10 -23.60 -19.45 7.34
CA LYS A 10 -24.31 -18.32 6.72
C LYS A 10 -23.61 -17.82 5.47
N MET A 11 -22.28 -17.67 5.49
CA MET A 11 -21.49 -17.28 4.32
C MET A 11 -21.69 -18.26 3.15
N HIS A 12 -21.68 -19.58 3.41
CA HIS A 12 -21.90 -20.59 2.39
C HIS A 12 -23.31 -20.49 1.77
N GLN A 13 -24.34 -20.32 2.60
CA GLN A 13 -25.73 -20.17 2.12
C GLN A 13 -25.95 -18.90 1.29
N GLU A 14 -25.34 -17.78 1.67
CA GLU A 14 -25.47 -16.53 0.91
C GLU A 14 -24.69 -16.57 -0.41
N THR A 15 -23.55 -17.27 -0.43
CA THR A 15 -22.67 -17.34 -1.59
C THR A 15 -23.38 -17.98 -2.80
N GLU A 16 -24.19 -19.02 -2.58
CA GLU A 16 -24.98 -19.69 -3.63
C GLU A 16 -26.00 -18.79 -4.32
N LYS A 17 -26.43 -17.70 -3.67
CA LYS A 17 -27.43 -16.76 -4.20
C LYS A 17 -26.83 -15.65 -5.05
N VAL A 18 -25.55 -15.34 -4.81
CA VAL A 18 -24.89 -14.12 -5.33
C VAL A 18 -23.84 -14.45 -6.38
N TRP A 19 -23.08 -15.54 -6.19
CA TRP A 19 -21.88 -15.84 -6.98
C TRP A 19 -22.12 -16.94 -8.01
N VAL A 20 -21.28 -16.96 -9.05
CA VAL A 20 -21.26 -18.01 -10.06
C VAL A 20 -20.72 -19.34 -9.49
N PRO A 21 -21.11 -20.51 -10.04
CA PRO A 21 -20.81 -21.82 -9.45
C PRO A 21 -19.34 -22.08 -9.14
N GLU A 22 -18.42 -21.54 -9.93
CA GLU A 22 -16.97 -21.68 -9.74
C GLU A 22 -16.50 -20.98 -8.45
N PHE A 23 -16.99 -19.77 -8.18
CA PHE A 23 -16.68 -19.04 -6.95
C PHE A 23 -17.35 -19.67 -5.73
N VAL A 24 -18.59 -20.17 -5.88
CA VAL A 24 -19.26 -20.91 -4.81
C VAL A 24 -18.40 -22.08 -4.35
N ARG A 25 -17.86 -22.87 -5.29
CA ARG A 25 -17.00 -24.02 -5.00
C ARG A 25 -15.75 -23.62 -4.23
N VAL A 26 -15.05 -22.56 -4.65
CA VAL A 26 -13.83 -22.07 -3.97
C VAL A 26 -14.14 -21.67 -2.51
N ILE A 27 -15.25 -20.97 -2.29
CA ILE A 27 -15.66 -20.54 -0.96
C ILE A 27 -16.01 -21.75 -0.09
N GLN A 28 -16.77 -22.73 -0.62
CA GLN A 28 -17.15 -23.94 0.12
C GLN A 28 -15.95 -24.85 0.47
N GLU A 29 -14.93 -24.91 -0.37
CA GLU A 29 -13.69 -25.65 -0.09
C GLU A 29 -12.81 -24.96 0.97
N THR A 30 -13.08 -23.69 1.30
CA THR A 30 -12.37 -22.93 2.34
C THR A 30 -12.95 -23.25 3.72
N LYS A 31 -12.52 -24.37 4.32
CA LYS A 31 -13.09 -24.92 5.56
C LYS A 31 -12.90 -24.04 6.81
N ASP A 32 -11.75 -23.39 6.92
CA ASP A 32 -11.37 -22.53 8.06
C ASP A 32 -11.01 -21.12 7.57
N PRO A 33 -12.00 -20.31 7.15
CA PRO A 33 -11.74 -18.93 6.78
C PRO A 33 -11.40 -18.10 8.02
N TYR A 34 -10.56 -17.09 7.83
CA TYR A 34 -10.28 -16.08 8.85
C TYR A 34 -10.79 -14.72 8.37
N LEU A 35 -11.23 -13.91 9.33
CA LEU A 35 -11.62 -12.53 9.05
C LEU A 35 -10.42 -11.60 9.24
N ASN A 36 -10.04 -10.93 8.16
CA ASN A 36 -9.09 -9.82 8.15
C ASN A 36 -9.85 -8.50 8.08
N LEU A 37 -9.58 -7.62 9.04
CA LEU A 37 -10.04 -6.25 9.03
C LEU A 37 -8.99 -5.41 8.32
N ILE A 38 -9.42 -4.66 7.30
CA ILE A 38 -8.54 -3.81 6.50
C ILE A 38 -8.59 -2.40 7.08
N TYR A 39 -7.43 -1.88 7.46
CA TYR A 39 -7.26 -0.53 8.00
C TYR A 39 -6.26 0.26 7.15
N ASP A 40 -6.48 1.58 7.11
CA ASP A 40 -5.50 2.56 6.68
C ASP A 40 -5.62 3.80 7.59
N THR A 41 -4.77 4.80 7.37
CA THR A 41 -4.88 6.10 8.07
C THR A 41 -4.76 7.24 7.08
N ASP A 42 -5.27 8.42 7.44
CA ASP A 42 -4.95 9.61 6.64
C ASP A 42 -3.43 9.79 6.56
N PRO A 43 -2.91 10.29 5.41
CA PRO A 43 -1.47 10.43 5.25
C PRO A 43 -0.87 11.33 6.32
N LEU A 44 0.27 10.92 6.87
CA LEU A 44 1.00 11.70 7.86
C LEU A 44 1.51 13.01 7.24
N GLU A 45 1.62 14.06 8.06
CA GLU A 45 2.23 15.34 7.66
C GLU A 45 3.76 15.32 7.84
N GLN A 46 4.26 14.44 8.70
CA GLN A 46 5.67 14.29 9.04
C GLN A 46 5.99 12.81 9.30
N ILE A 47 7.16 12.38 8.83
CA ILE A 47 7.65 10.99 8.90
C ILE A 47 9.07 10.88 9.47
N PHE A 48 9.67 11.97 9.95
CA PHE A 48 10.93 11.92 10.69
C PHE A 48 10.96 12.90 11.86
N TRP A 49 11.72 12.54 12.90
CA TRP A 49 11.98 13.37 14.07
C TRP A 49 13.42 13.13 14.50
N ASP A 50 14.22 14.20 14.57
CA ASP A 50 15.65 14.10 14.83
C ASP A 50 16.30 13.00 13.95
N ASN A 51 16.82 11.93 14.53
CA ASN A 51 17.47 10.82 13.83
C ASN A 51 16.56 9.58 13.66
N VAL A 52 15.26 9.72 13.88
CA VAL A 52 14.25 8.66 13.74
C VAL A 52 13.42 8.93 12.50
N VAL A 53 13.18 7.89 11.70
CA VAL A 53 12.36 7.96 10.48
C VAL A 53 11.38 6.80 10.44
N LEU A 54 10.15 7.09 10.04
CA LEU A 54 9.12 6.09 9.74
C LEU A 54 9.24 5.69 8.28
N VAL A 55 9.10 4.39 8.01
CA VAL A 55 9.07 3.82 6.66
C VAL A 55 8.02 2.71 6.58
N GLY A 56 7.67 2.31 5.37
CA GLY A 56 6.70 1.25 5.13
C GLY A 56 5.35 1.56 5.78
N ASP A 57 4.65 0.53 6.25
CA ASP A 57 3.32 0.69 6.86
C ASP A 57 3.32 1.57 8.14
N ALA A 58 4.48 1.83 8.76
CA ALA A 58 4.55 2.79 9.86
C ALA A 58 4.46 4.26 9.39
N ALA A 59 4.89 4.54 8.16
CA ALA A 59 4.79 5.87 7.54
C ALA A 59 3.52 6.04 6.70
N HIS A 60 3.07 4.98 6.05
CA HIS A 60 1.98 5.02 5.07
C HIS A 60 1.13 3.75 5.08
N PRO A 61 0.46 3.43 6.21
CA PRO A 61 -0.45 2.29 6.26
C PRO A 61 -1.54 2.46 5.20
N THR A 62 -1.71 1.44 4.36
CA THR A 62 -2.54 1.52 3.16
C THR A 62 -3.40 0.28 3.00
N THR A 63 -4.57 0.44 2.35
CA THR A 63 -5.40 -0.71 2.01
C THR A 63 -4.75 -1.54 0.89
N PRO A 64 -4.99 -2.86 0.81
CA PRO A 64 -4.31 -3.73 -0.16
C PRO A 64 -4.75 -3.49 -1.61
N HIS A 65 -5.78 -2.68 -1.86
CA HIS A 65 -6.46 -2.58 -3.14
C HIS A 65 -5.63 -1.95 -4.26
N GLY A 66 -4.60 -1.18 -3.90
CA GLY A 66 -3.60 -0.64 -4.83
C GLY A 66 -2.42 -1.58 -5.11
N LEU A 67 -2.25 -2.65 -4.31
CA LEU A 67 -1.20 -3.67 -4.49
C LEU A 67 0.24 -3.10 -4.55
N ARG A 68 0.56 -2.09 -3.71
CA ARG A 68 1.88 -1.42 -3.72
C ARG A 68 2.60 -1.28 -2.38
N SER A 69 2.06 -1.73 -1.24
CA SER A 69 2.71 -1.49 0.08
C SER A 69 4.18 -1.95 0.12
N THR A 70 4.50 -3.13 -0.43
CA THR A 70 5.89 -3.60 -0.56
C THR A 70 6.74 -2.66 -1.43
N ASN A 71 6.21 -2.24 -2.59
CA ASN A 71 6.92 -1.34 -3.50
C ASN A 71 7.15 0.04 -2.86
N MET A 72 6.19 0.55 -2.09
CA MET A 72 6.30 1.78 -1.32
C MET A 72 7.41 1.67 -0.26
N SER A 73 7.45 0.55 0.48
CA SER A 73 8.49 0.27 1.47
C SER A 73 9.89 0.17 0.84
N MET A 74 9.99 -0.47 -0.33
CA MET A 74 11.25 -0.54 -1.09
C MET A 74 11.68 0.83 -1.59
N LEU A 75 10.72 1.66 -2.01
CA LEU A 75 10.98 3.02 -2.44
C LEU A 75 11.50 3.87 -1.28
N ASP A 76 10.94 3.74 -0.08
CA ASP A 76 11.42 4.44 1.11
C ASP A 76 12.91 4.18 1.33
N ALA A 77 13.30 2.90 1.38
CA ALA A 77 14.69 2.51 1.58
C ALA A 77 15.61 3.07 0.48
N ALA A 78 15.18 3.01 -0.78
CA ALA A 78 15.95 3.49 -1.91
C ALA A 78 16.16 5.02 -1.87
N VAL A 79 15.12 5.79 -1.55
CA VAL A 79 15.23 7.26 -1.50
C VAL A 79 15.95 7.72 -0.24
N LEU A 80 15.67 7.12 0.92
CA LEU A 80 16.38 7.42 2.16
C LEU A 80 17.89 7.18 1.99
N GLY A 81 18.27 6.04 1.42
CA GLY A 81 19.67 5.71 1.12
C GLY A 81 20.32 6.74 0.18
N LYS A 82 19.62 7.18 -0.87
CA LYS A 82 20.10 8.23 -1.78
C LYS A 82 20.28 9.58 -1.07
N CYS A 83 19.33 9.99 -0.25
CA CYS A 83 19.40 11.26 0.46
C CYS A 83 20.58 11.28 1.44
N ILE A 84 20.79 10.19 2.19
CA ILE A 84 21.94 10.06 3.09
C ILE A 84 23.25 10.04 2.30
N ALA A 85 23.34 9.26 1.22
CA ALA A 85 24.54 9.20 0.38
C ALA A 85 24.88 10.55 -0.27
N LYS A 86 23.87 11.34 -0.65
CA LYS A 86 24.03 12.67 -1.27
C LYS A 86 24.48 13.74 -0.27
N ARG A 87 23.96 13.71 0.96
CA ARG A 87 24.20 14.77 1.96
C ARG A 87 25.35 14.44 2.92
N GLY A 88 25.68 13.17 3.09
CA GLY A 88 26.63 12.70 4.10
C GLY A 88 25.97 12.44 5.45
N ALA A 89 26.58 11.55 6.25
CA ALA A 89 26.06 11.15 7.56
C ALA A 89 26.17 12.30 8.59
N GLU A 90 27.12 13.20 8.40
CA GLU A 90 27.31 14.43 9.16
C GLU A 90 26.18 15.45 8.94
N ASN A 91 25.48 15.39 7.80
CA ASN A 91 24.34 16.24 7.48
C ASN A 91 23.01 15.46 7.50
N LEU A 92 22.87 14.51 8.43
CA LEU A 92 21.71 13.60 8.51
C LEU A 92 20.37 14.34 8.52
N GLN A 93 20.24 15.44 9.26
CA GLN A 93 19.00 16.24 9.31
C GLN A 93 18.60 16.77 7.92
N SER A 94 19.57 17.21 7.12
CA SER A 94 19.31 17.67 5.77
C SER A 94 18.90 16.51 4.86
N ALA A 95 19.52 15.34 5.03
CA ALA A 95 19.14 14.12 4.32
C ALA A 95 17.70 13.68 4.62
N LEU A 96 17.32 13.64 5.90
CA LEU A 96 15.98 13.22 6.33
C LEU A 96 14.90 14.21 5.88
N ARG A 97 15.21 15.52 5.89
CA ARG A 97 14.31 16.54 5.33
C ARG A 97 14.10 16.33 3.83
N GLU A 98 15.17 16.09 3.07
CA GLU A 98 15.07 15.80 1.63
C GLU A 98 14.28 14.50 1.35
N TYR A 99 14.51 13.46 2.15
CA TYR A 99 13.75 12.22 2.10
C TYR A 99 12.24 12.49 2.28
N GLN A 100 11.84 13.16 3.36
CA GLN A 100 10.43 13.47 3.62
C GLN A 100 9.81 14.33 2.52
N THR A 101 10.46 15.43 2.12
CA THR A 101 9.93 16.32 1.08
C THR A 101 9.73 15.60 -0.25
N THR A 102 10.55 14.59 -0.54
CA THR A 102 10.42 13.78 -1.76
C THR A 102 9.34 12.71 -1.64
N LEU A 103 9.27 12.00 -0.51
CA LEU A 103 8.40 10.83 -0.37
C LEU A 103 6.97 11.16 -0.02
N LEU A 104 6.76 12.12 0.90
CA LEU A 104 5.43 12.38 1.47
C LEU A 104 4.36 12.61 0.38
N PRO A 105 4.58 13.47 -0.64
CA PRO A 105 3.57 13.70 -1.66
C PRO A 105 3.26 12.45 -2.51
N VAL A 106 4.25 11.56 -2.67
CA VAL A 106 4.13 10.32 -3.45
C VAL A 106 3.29 9.31 -2.69
N VAL A 107 3.69 8.97 -1.47
CA VAL A 107 3.02 7.93 -0.67
C VAL A 107 1.63 8.38 -0.24
N SER A 108 1.43 9.67 0.06
CA SER A 108 0.10 10.21 0.42
C SER A 108 -0.91 10.02 -0.71
N LYS A 109 -0.53 10.33 -1.96
CA LYS A 109 -1.40 10.12 -3.12
C LYS A 109 -1.71 8.64 -3.35
N GLN A 110 -0.73 7.75 -3.12
CA GLN A 110 -0.91 6.31 -3.27
C GLN A 110 -1.84 5.72 -2.19
N VAL A 111 -1.69 6.12 -0.92
CA VAL A 111 -2.59 5.72 0.17
C VAL A 111 -4.03 6.13 -0.15
N LEU A 112 -4.24 7.39 -0.50
CA LEU A 112 -5.57 7.91 -0.82
C LEU A 112 -6.20 7.22 -2.04
N ARG A 113 -5.40 6.94 -3.09
CA ARG A 113 -5.87 6.18 -4.26
C ARG A 113 -6.26 4.76 -3.88
N ALA A 114 -5.42 4.04 -3.13
CA ALA A 114 -5.70 2.69 -2.69
C ALA A 114 -6.98 2.63 -1.83
N ARG A 115 -7.16 3.58 -0.91
CA ARG A 115 -8.39 3.75 -0.13
C ARG A 115 -9.61 3.89 -1.04
N ARG A 116 -9.54 4.80 -2.02
CA ARG A 116 -10.65 5.06 -2.95
C ARG A 116 -11.00 3.80 -3.73
N MET A 117 -10.01 3.11 -4.29
CA MET A 117 -10.20 1.81 -4.96
C MET A 117 -10.87 0.78 -4.04
N GLY A 118 -10.45 0.71 -2.78
CA GLY A 118 -11.04 -0.20 -1.79
C GLY A 118 -12.51 0.07 -1.53
N ARG A 119 -12.87 1.35 -1.35
CA ARG A 119 -14.27 1.75 -1.16
C ARG A 119 -15.15 1.36 -2.35
N ILE A 120 -14.65 1.54 -3.57
CA ILE A 120 -15.37 1.17 -4.80
C ILE A 120 -15.54 -0.34 -4.92
N LYS A 121 -14.45 -1.10 -4.72
CA LYS A 121 -14.46 -2.57 -4.80
C LYS A 121 -15.40 -3.21 -3.76
N GLN A 122 -15.63 -2.53 -2.64
CA GLN A 122 -16.55 -2.94 -1.58
C GLN A 122 -17.99 -2.44 -1.78
N GLY A 123 -18.26 -1.68 -2.86
CA GLY A 123 -19.58 -1.12 -3.13
C GLY A 123 -19.99 -0.01 -2.15
N LEU A 124 -19.04 0.64 -1.47
CA LEU A 124 -19.33 1.74 -0.55
C LEU A 124 -19.71 3.00 -1.34
N VAL A 125 -20.66 3.76 -0.80
CA VAL A 125 -21.10 5.03 -1.39
C VAL A 125 -19.99 6.07 -1.24
N LEU A 126 -19.67 6.75 -2.34
CA LEU A 126 -18.71 7.84 -2.40
C LEU A 126 -19.44 9.13 -2.77
N PRO A 127 -19.06 10.29 -2.21
CA PRO A 127 -19.79 11.54 -2.40
C PRO A 127 -19.66 12.12 -3.82
N ASP A 128 -18.63 11.71 -4.56
CA ASP A 128 -18.23 12.24 -5.86
C ASP A 128 -18.66 11.35 -7.05
N ARG A 129 -19.42 10.28 -6.81
CA ARG A 129 -19.85 9.33 -7.85
C ARG A 129 -21.06 8.51 -7.45
N GLU A 130 -21.76 7.97 -8.44
CA GLU A 130 -22.76 6.93 -8.21
C GLU A 130 -22.12 5.63 -7.69
N PRO A 131 -22.88 4.82 -6.92
CA PRO A 131 -22.42 3.51 -6.46
C PRO A 131 -21.98 2.63 -7.64
N PHE A 132 -20.86 1.93 -7.46
CA PHE A 132 -20.36 1.03 -8.48
C PHE A 132 -21.29 -0.18 -8.64
N ASP A 133 -21.85 -0.34 -9.83
CA ASP A 133 -22.65 -1.49 -10.22
C ASP A 133 -21.87 -2.33 -11.26
N PRO A 134 -21.35 -3.50 -10.90
CA PRO A 134 -20.60 -4.33 -11.84
C PRO A 134 -21.45 -4.86 -13.01
N LYS A 135 -22.79 -4.85 -12.91
CA LYS A 135 -23.68 -5.25 -14.01
C LYS A 135 -23.93 -4.14 -15.02
N ASN A 136 -23.81 -2.89 -14.61
CA ASN A 136 -24.07 -1.69 -15.42
C ASN A 136 -22.88 -0.72 -15.47
N SER A 137 -21.68 -1.21 -15.19
CA SER A 137 -20.44 -0.43 -15.10
C SER A 137 -20.06 0.20 -16.43
N ARG A 138 -19.55 1.43 -16.39
CA ARG A 138 -19.01 2.14 -17.55
C ARG A 138 -17.50 1.91 -17.67
N SER A 139 -16.92 2.17 -18.85
CA SER A 139 -15.47 2.07 -19.07
C SER A 139 -14.66 2.91 -18.08
N GLU A 140 -15.17 4.09 -17.71
CA GLU A 140 -14.57 5.00 -16.71
C GLU A 140 -14.46 4.36 -15.33
N ASP A 141 -15.44 3.54 -14.93
CA ASP A 141 -15.43 2.85 -13.64
C ASP A 141 -14.26 1.85 -13.57
N TYR A 142 -13.96 1.18 -14.69
CA TYR A 142 -12.85 0.24 -14.77
C TYR A 142 -11.49 0.94 -14.72
N GLN A 143 -11.34 2.06 -15.41
CA GLN A 143 -10.10 2.86 -15.38
C GLN A 143 -9.72 3.22 -13.94
N GLU A 144 -10.71 3.63 -13.15
CA GLU A 144 -10.50 3.97 -11.75
C GLU A 144 -10.00 2.82 -10.85
N LEU A 145 -10.20 1.58 -11.31
CA LEU A 145 -9.80 0.35 -10.64
C LEU A 145 -8.51 -0.26 -11.20
N LEU A 146 -7.96 0.30 -12.27
CA LEU A 146 -6.69 -0.14 -12.83
C LEU A 146 -5.53 0.20 -11.89
N GLN A 147 -4.63 -0.77 -11.77
CA GLN A 147 -3.43 -0.62 -10.95
C GLN A 147 -2.41 0.33 -11.61
N GLU A 148 -2.36 0.34 -12.94
CA GLU A 148 -1.46 1.21 -13.73
C GLU A 148 -1.75 2.70 -13.49
N ASP A 149 -2.99 3.04 -13.13
CA ASP A 149 -3.43 4.40 -12.78
C ASP A 149 -3.07 4.81 -11.33
N MET A 150 -2.33 3.97 -10.59
CA MET A 150 -1.81 4.36 -9.29
C MET A 150 -0.86 5.56 -9.45
N PRO A 151 -0.98 6.61 -8.62
CA PRO A 151 -0.07 7.74 -8.66
C PRO A 151 1.39 7.28 -8.60
N PHE A 152 2.22 7.75 -9.53
CA PHE A 152 3.64 7.39 -9.62
C PHE A 152 3.84 5.86 -9.79
N PHE A 153 3.03 5.22 -10.63
CA PHE A 153 3.18 3.80 -10.97
C PHE A 153 4.55 3.55 -11.62
N ASP A 154 4.83 4.22 -12.73
CA ASP A 154 6.08 4.12 -13.50
C ASP A 154 7.09 5.23 -13.18
N ASP A 155 6.60 6.40 -12.77
CA ASP A 155 7.41 7.61 -12.63
C ASP A 155 7.45 8.09 -11.19
N VAL A 156 8.35 7.54 -10.39
CA VAL A 156 8.74 8.18 -9.12
C VAL A 156 9.88 9.16 -9.44
N PRO A 157 9.92 10.37 -8.85
CA PRO A 157 10.91 11.42 -9.16
C PRO A 157 12.40 11.02 -9.10
N LEU A 158 12.75 9.79 -8.70
CA LEU A 158 14.12 9.28 -8.56
C LEU A 158 14.38 7.95 -9.32
N LEU A 159 13.46 7.47 -10.17
CA LEU A 159 13.43 6.09 -10.69
C LEU A 159 14.50 5.76 -11.75
N LEU A 160 15.10 6.75 -12.43
CA LEU A 160 16.26 6.49 -13.32
C LEU A 160 17.45 5.81 -12.61
N ALA A 161 17.52 5.91 -11.28
CA ALA A 161 18.57 5.27 -10.48
C ALA A 161 18.11 4.04 -9.67
N VAL A 162 16.82 3.68 -9.64
CA VAL A 162 16.34 2.50 -8.86
C VAL A 162 16.68 1.18 -9.54
N ARG A 163 16.73 1.15 -10.89
CA ARG A 163 17.18 -0.03 -11.66
C ARG A 163 18.58 -0.50 -11.24
N LYS A 164 19.49 0.46 -11.05
CA LYS A 164 20.85 0.22 -10.52
C LYS A 164 20.86 -0.18 -9.04
N ILE A 165 19.88 0.24 -8.24
CA ILE A 165 19.83 -0.07 -6.80
C ILE A 165 19.36 -1.50 -6.55
N VAL A 166 18.42 -2.03 -7.33
CA VAL A 166 18.08 -3.46 -7.27
C VAL A 166 19.32 -4.30 -7.60
N GLU A 167 20.11 -3.88 -8.60
CA GLU A 167 21.40 -4.50 -8.96
C GLU A 167 22.51 -4.30 -7.90
N MET A 168 22.52 -3.17 -7.18
CA MET A 168 23.52 -2.87 -6.15
C MET A 168 23.18 -3.45 -4.77
N ALA A 169 21.89 -3.58 -4.42
CA ALA A 169 21.42 -4.20 -3.18
C ALA A 169 21.72 -5.72 -3.18
N ALA A 170 21.75 -6.35 -4.36
CA ALA A 170 22.30 -7.70 -4.53
C ALA A 170 23.80 -7.79 -4.21
N ASN A 171 24.54 -6.66 -4.19
CA ASN A 171 26.00 -6.62 -4.12
C ASN A 171 26.60 -5.99 -2.86
N LYS A 172 25.84 -5.28 -2.01
CA LYS A 172 26.40 -4.60 -0.82
C LYS A 172 25.49 -4.69 0.41
N ALA A 173 25.50 -5.84 1.06
CA ALA A 173 25.14 -5.96 2.47
C ALA A 173 26.40 -5.72 3.34
N ALA A 174 26.79 -4.46 3.52
CA ALA A 174 27.74 -4.05 4.56
C ALA A 174 27.81 -2.52 4.66
N THR A 175 27.15 -1.93 5.65
CA THR A 175 27.63 -0.83 6.54
C THR A 175 26.49 -0.45 7.49
N ALA A 176 26.76 -0.46 8.79
CA ALA A 176 25.75 -0.41 9.86
C ALA A 176 25.46 1.00 10.42
N ALA A 177 24.16 1.22 10.67
CA ALA A 177 23.51 1.88 11.81
C ALA A 177 23.82 3.35 12.18
N ARG A 178 22.80 4.21 12.03
CA ARG A 178 22.26 5.15 13.06
C ARG A 178 20.78 5.55 12.80
N VAL A 179 19.98 4.65 12.22
CA VAL A 179 18.55 4.91 11.95
C VAL A 179 17.75 3.71 12.47
N ALA A 180 16.81 3.99 13.37
CA ALA A 180 15.87 2.98 13.84
C ALA A 180 14.72 2.87 12.83
N PHE A 181 14.56 1.68 12.24
CA PHE A 181 13.42 1.36 11.38
C PHE A 181 12.32 0.76 12.25
N VAL A 182 11.18 1.44 12.34
CA VAL A 182 9.97 0.88 12.95
C VAL A 182 9.10 0.36 11.81
N LYS A 183 8.93 -0.96 11.71
CA LYS A 183 7.93 -1.59 10.86
C LYS A 183 6.88 -2.22 11.78
N ILE A 184 5.65 -1.71 11.72
CA ILE A 184 4.52 -2.36 12.37
C ILE A 184 3.90 -3.27 11.30
N VAL A 185 3.88 -4.57 11.57
CA VAL A 185 3.17 -5.56 10.76
C VAL A 185 1.94 -5.95 11.58
N TYR A 186 0.75 -5.74 11.03
CA TYR A 186 -0.51 -6.25 11.58
C TYR A 186 -0.82 -7.63 11.02
#